data_AF-A0A418W2M4-F1
#
_entry.id   AF-A0A418W2M4-F1
#
_cell.length_a   1.000
_cell.length_b   1.000
_cell.length_c   1.000
_cell.angle_alpha   90.00
_cell.angle_beta   90.00
_cell.angle_gamma   90.00
#
_symmetry.space_group_name_H-M   'P 1'
#
loop_
_entity.id
_entity.type
_entity.pdbx_description
1 polymer ?
#
loop_
_entity_poly.entity_id
_entity_poly.type
_entity_poly.pdbx_seq_one_letter_code
_entity_poly.pdbx_strand_id
1 'polypeptide(L)'
;MFGKGSTSYEVQSRRDGRWRIEGAFTDQEASLSCARSQLMAGGVEEVKVIKFRTLAGLGLETVILHKKAPENKGKPLMLGGTAEGAPVCRTLDDLRGFESRVVIGRLLRPFLDRQRITPTELLHSWPHFRKLDEQGALLSAAIHATARHHADLHGMVVPTRVKEIRRLVDAAAAQARDFLAERKRLPSFNARDLDDTSRRIDAEVGVEGHDAVFLSLLTLHMVEGGTLGGKLDVLLDLIDEDTGPRHLELIDGVMADVLGSADTLKELLGPQPSLVMGLCALVDSLYGRNPDPMIPQPTVALSQVCDMALRGRAPLCQIVLIDRIRQALLSDQPLDRRDVKSEGVLIQSLTQRLKGPQGELLGGSVVAKALDRRMVRHRQTVLRDQGMHDIADRLSAG
;
A
#
# COMPACT_ATOMS: atom_id res chain seq x y z
N MET A 1 -70.41 5.30 -3.71
CA MET A 1 -69.32 4.38 -3.34
C MET A 1 -68.02 5.19 -3.26
N PHE A 2 -67.58 5.57 -2.06
CA PHE A 2 -66.30 6.25 -1.89
C PHE A 2 -65.18 5.20 -1.95
N GLY A 3 -64.20 5.42 -2.84
CA GLY A 3 -63.11 4.47 -3.09
C GLY A 3 -62.30 4.17 -1.82
N LYS A 4 -62.01 2.89 -1.57
CA LYS A 4 -61.10 2.45 -0.51
C LYS A 4 -59.76 3.17 -0.69
N GLY A 5 -59.35 3.99 0.28
CA GLY A 5 -58.02 4.57 0.30
C GLY A 5 -56.98 3.47 0.44
N SER A 6 -56.00 3.42 -0.47
CA SER A 6 -54.84 2.54 -0.36
C SER A 6 -53.72 3.24 0.43
N THR A 7 -52.98 2.46 1.21
CA THR A 7 -51.75 2.92 1.86
C THR A 7 -50.61 2.03 1.39
N SER A 8 -49.51 2.63 0.97
CA SER A 8 -48.26 1.93 0.63
C SER A 8 -47.06 2.68 1.20
N TYR A 9 -45.91 2.03 1.21
CA TYR A 9 -44.67 2.54 1.75
C TYR A 9 -43.55 2.27 0.75
N GLU A 10 -42.67 3.22 0.54
CA GLU A 10 -41.47 3.06 -0.29
C GLU A 10 -40.22 3.29 0.56
N VAL A 11 -39.28 2.36 0.47
CA VAL A 11 -37.98 2.48 1.13
C VAL A 11 -36.98 2.97 0.10
N GLN A 12 -36.31 4.08 0.38
CA GLN A 12 -35.21 4.58 -0.44
C GLN A 12 -33.91 4.60 0.36
N SER A 13 -32.81 4.18 -0.25
CA SER A 13 -31.46 4.30 0.30
C SER A 13 -30.64 5.30 -0.50
N ARG A 14 -29.75 6.04 0.16
CA ARG A 14 -28.79 6.95 -0.47
C ARG A 14 -27.43 6.26 -0.50
N ARG A 15 -26.86 6.11 -1.69
CA ARG A 15 -25.53 5.54 -1.93
C ARG A 15 -24.80 6.40 -2.94
N ASP A 16 -23.56 6.76 -2.65
CA ASP A 16 -22.73 7.63 -3.49
C ASP A 16 -23.45 8.94 -3.87
N GLY A 17 -24.12 9.54 -2.90
CA GLY A 17 -24.90 10.76 -3.07
C GLY A 17 -26.23 10.62 -3.83
N ARG A 18 -26.58 9.44 -4.37
CA ARG A 18 -27.81 9.20 -5.15
C ARG A 18 -28.83 8.36 -4.39
N TRP A 19 -30.11 8.73 -4.49
CA TRP A 19 -31.22 7.95 -3.94
C TRP A 19 -31.61 6.80 -4.88
N ARG A 20 -31.82 5.62 -4.31
CA ARG A 20 -32.32 4.41 -4.98
C ARG A 20 -33.52 3.86 -4.24
N ILE A 21 -34.51 3.37 -4.97
CA ILE A 21 -35.67 2.69 -4.40
C ILE A 21 -35.26 1.24 -4.11
N GLU A 22 -35.34 0.86 -2.84
CA GLU A 22 -35.01 -0.50 -2.36
C GLU A 22 -36.24 -1.42 -2.40
N GLY A 23 -37.44 -0.85 -2.31
CA GLY A 23 -38.68 -1.61 -2.45
C GLY A 23 -39.93 -0.84 -2.06
N ALA A 24 -41.08 -1.35 -2.51
CA ALA A 24 -42.40 -0.88 -2.14
C ALA A 24 -43.15 -1.94 -1.30
N PHE A 25 -43.86 -1.50 -0.29
CA PHE A 25 -44.48 -2.33 0.75
C PHE A 25 -45.92 -1.87 0.99
N THR A 26 -46.80 -2.79 1.37
CA THR A 26 -48.16 -2.48 1.85
C THR A 26 -48.25 -2.46 3.38
N ASP A 27 -47.24 -3.03 4.05
CA ASP A 27 -47.13 -3.06 5.51
C ASP A 27 -46.05 -2.11 6.02
N GLN A 28 -46.37 -1.37 7.10
CA GLN A 28 -45.47 -0.36 7.66
C GLN A 28 -44.27 -1.01 8.35
N GLU A 29 -44.49 -2.09 9.10
CA GLU A 29 -43.45 -2.73 9.89
C GLU A 29 -42.40 -3.40 9.00
N ALA A 30 -42.83 -4.05 7.91
CA ALA A 30 -41.98 -4.59 6.88
C ALA A 30 -41.11 -3.51 6.21
N SER A 31 -41.69 -2.35 5.88
CA SER A 31 -40.94 -1.22 5.30
C SER A 31 -39.89 -0.66 6.27
N LEU A 32 -40.22 -0.54 7.56
CA LEU A 32 -39.29 -0.09 8.60
C LEU A 32 -38.19 -1.12 8.87
N SER A 33 -38.52 -2.41 8.80
CA SER A 33 -37.55 -3.51 8.92
C SER A 33 -36.57 -3.51 7.76
N CYS A 34 -37.05 -3.39 6.52
CA CYS A 34 -36.22 -3.22 5.33
C CYS A 34 -35.30 -2.00 5.47
N ALA A 35 -35.85 -0.86 5.89
CA ALA A 35 -35.06 0.36 6.08
C ALA A 35 -33.94 0.20 7.13
N ARG A 36 -34.23 -0.49 8.25
CA ARG A 36 -33.21 -0.83 9.26
C ARG A 36 -32.14 -1.76 8.71
N SER A 37 -32.53 -2.78 7.95
CA SER A 37 -31.59 -3.70 7.28
C SER A 37 -30.66 -2.96 6.32
N GLN A 38 -31.22 -2.04 5.52
CA GLN A 38 -30.45 -1.20 4.59
C GLN A 38 -29.46 -0.29 5.32
N LEU A 39 -29.82 0.30 6.47
CA LEU A 39 -28.89 1.09 7.29
C LEU A 39 -27.73 0.27 7.87
N MET A 40 -27.95 -1.02 8.10
CA MET A 40 -26.91 -1.94 8.58
C MET A 40 -26.05 -2.48 7.42
N ALA A 41 -26.50 -2.34 6.18
CA ALA A 41 -25.73 -2.71 4.99
C ALA A 41 -24.62 -1.68 4.73
N GLY A 42 -23.41 -2.17 4.42
CA GLY A 42 -22.29 -1.31 4.07
C GLY A 42 -22.57 -0.47 2.81
N GLY A 43 -22.11 0.79 2.82
CA GLY A 43 -22.21 1.69 1.66
C GLY A 43 -23.52 2.47 1.56
N VAL A 44 -24.39 2.40 2.57
CA VAL A 44 -25.59 3.24 2.67
C VAL A 44 -25.30 4.47 3.53
N GLU A 45 -25.50 5.66 2.97
CA GLU A 45 -25.33 6.94 3.67
C GLU A 45 -26.55 7.28 4.51
N GLU A 46 -27.74 7.13 3.90
CA GLU A 46 -29.02 7.50 4.50
C GLU A 46 -30.12 6.55 4.02
N VAL A 47 -31.14 6.35 4.83
CA VAL A 47 -32.37 5.64 4.43
C VAL A 47 -33.57 6.46 4.83
N LYS A 48 -34.57 6.50 3.95
CA LYS A 48 -35.87 7.08 4.25
C LYS A 48 -37.00 6.14 3.85
N VAL A 49 -38.11 6.23 4.57
CA VAL A 49 -39.36 5.53 4.26
C VAL A 49 -40.44 6.56 4.02
N ILE A 50 -41.04 6.50 2.83
CA ILE A 50 -42.10 7.40 2.39
C ILE A 50 -43.41 6.62 2.43
N LYS A 51 -44.41 7.17 3.11
CA LYS A 51 -45.77 6.64 3.16
C LYS A 51 -46.62 7.35 2.12
N PHE A 52 -47.28 6.59 1.27
CA PHE A 52 -48.25 7.07 0.30
C PHE A 52 -49.66 6.72 0.79
N ARG A 53 -50.58 7.68 0.74
CA ARG A 53 -51.99 7.50 1.05
C ARG A 53 -52.85 8.13 -0.03
N THR A 54 -53.84 7.40 -0.52
CA THR A 54 -54.84 7.97 -1.42
C THR A 54 -56.10 8.30 -0.61
N LEU A 55 -56.50 9.56 -0.58
CA LEU A 55 -57.73 10.01 0.06
C LEU A 55 -58.55 10.82 -0.94
N ALA A 56 -59.78 10.37 -1.23
CA ALA A 56 -60.70 11.05 -2.15
C ALA A 56 -60.10 11.42 -3.53
N GLY A 57 -59.20 10.58 -4.06
CA GLY A 57 -58.54 10.79 -5.36
C GLY A 57 -57.26 11.64 -5.30
N LEU A 58 -56.90 12.18 -4.13
CA LEU A 58 -55.64 12.90 -3.91
C LEU A 58 -54.60 11.97 -3.26
N GLY A 59 -53.39 11.96 -3.80
CA GLY A 59 -52.23 11.28 -3.22
C GLY A 59 -51.52 12.16 -2.20
N LEU A 60 -51.33 11.66 -0.99
CA LEU A 60 -50.55 12.29 0.07
C LEU A 60 -49.28 11.48 0.34
N GLU A 61 -48.15 12.16 0.39
CA GLU A 61 -46.84 11.58 0.69
C GLU A 61 -46.34 12.09 2.05
N THR A 62 -45.81 11.20 2.88
CA THR A 62 -45.26 11.57 4.19
C THR A 62 -44.03 10.74 4.49
N VAL A 63 -42.90 11.40 4.79
CA VAL A 63 -41.69 10.70 5.25
C VAL A 63 -41.89 10.26 6.69
N ILE A 64 -41.96 8.95 6.94
CA ILE A 64 -42.22 8.39 8.28
C ILE A 64 -40.94 7.91 8.98
N LEU A 65 -39.85 7.78 8.24
CA LEU A 65 -38.52 7.50 8.76
C LEU A 65 -37.51 8.20 7.87
N HIS A 66 -36.56 8.91 8.46
CA HIS A 66 -35.35 9.36 7.79
C HIS A 66 -34.21 9.21 8.79
N LYS A 67 -33.26 8.33 8.49
CA LYS A 67 -32.11 8.06 9.34
C LYS A 67 -30.85 8.07 8.50
N LYS A 68 -29.81 8.70 9.05
CA LYS A 68 -28.45 8.58 8.52
C LYS A 68 -27.81 7.33 9.11
N ALA A 69 -27.02 6.62 8.32
CA ALA A 69 -26.20 5.56 8.87
C ALA A 69 -25.27 6.16 9.95
N PRO A 70 -25.07 5.47 11.09
CA PRO A 70 -24.08 5.92 12.05
C PRO A 70 -22.74 6.06 11.32
N GLU A 71 -22.09 7.22 11.44
CA GLU A 71 -20.74 7.41 10.94
C GLU A 71 -19.88 6.36 11.63
N ASN A 72 -19.58 5.26 10.94
CA ASN A 72 -18.69 4.23 11.44
C ASN A 72 -17.28 4.81 11.31
N LYS A 73 -16.97 5.81 12.15
CA LYS A 73 -15.62 6.32 12.35
C LYS A 73 -14.86 5.19 13.01
N GLY A 74 -14.42 4.23 12.19
CA GLY A 74 -13.34 3.35 12.57
C GLY A 74 -12.21 4.21 13.12
N LYS A 75 -11.46 3.68 14.09
CA LYS A 75 -10.38 4.41 14.74
C LYS A 75 -9.55 5.17 13.68
N PRO A 76 -9.24 6.46 13.92
CA PRO A 76 -8.47 7.23 12.96
C PRO A 76 -7.15 6.50 12.68
N LEU A 77 -6.83 6.39 11.40
CA LEU A 77 -5.56 5.79 10.99
C LEU A 77 -4.41 6.66 11.47
N MET A 78 -3.38 6.02 12.01
CA MET A 78 -2.13 6.66 12.41
C MET A 78 -1.05 6.35 11.37
N LEU A 79 0.08 7.06 11.45
CA LEU A 79 1.24 6.77 10.61
C LEU A 79 1.77 5.35 10.88
N GLY A 80 2.19 4.67 9.82
CA GLY A 80 2.77 3.32 9.88
C GLY A 80 4.23 3.26 10.31
N GLY A 81 4.93 4.39 10.29
CA GLY A 81 6.35 4.48 10.61
C GLY A 81 6.85 5.92 10.64
N THR A 82 8.16 6.10 10.47
CA THR A 82 8.84 7.40 10.52
C THR A 82 9.09 7.95 9.11
N ALA A 83 9.50 9.22 9.04
CA ALA A 83 9.93 9.87 7.81
C ALA A 83 11.46 9.75 7.56
N GLU A 84 12.14 8.83 8.25
CA GLU A 84 13.60 8.69 8.19
C GLU A 84 14.10 8.37 6.78
N GLY A 85 14.99 9.18 6.22
CA GLY A 85 15.49 9.03 4.86
C GLY A 85 14.58 9.64 3.80
N ALA A 86 13.62 10.49 4.18
CA ALA A 86 12.80 11.20 3.19
C ALA A 86 13.68 12.15 2.35
N PRO A 87 13.63 12.05 1.01
CA PRO A 87 14.35 12.98 0.14
C PRO A 87 13.67 14.34 0.13
N VAL A 88 14.45 15.40 -0.08
CA VAL A 88 13.93 16.77 -0.18
C VAL A 88 13.25 16.98 -1.54
N CYS A 89 11.93 16.81 -1.60
CA CYS A 89 11.16 17.09 -2.82
C CYS A 89 11.04 18.59 -3.12
N ARG A 90 11.43 19.03 -4.33
CA ARG A 90 11.22 20.39 -4.84
C ARG A 90 10.25 20.41 -6.01
N THR A 91 10.25 19.35 -6.81
CA THR A 91 9.36 19.17 -7.96
C THR A 91 8.34 18.06 -7.70
N LEU A 92 7.38 17.93 -8.62
CA LEU A 92 6.43 16.81 -8.58
C LEU A 92 7.14 15.48 -8.87
N ASP A 93 8.14 15.48 -9.74
CA ASP A 93 8.94 14.29 -10.04
C ASP A 93 9.73 13.83 -8.82
N ASP A 94 10.25 14.76 -8.00
CA ASP A 94 10.88 14.39 -6.75
C ASP A 94 9.88 13.72 -5.79
N LEU A 95 8.62 14.16 -5.75
CA LEU A 95 7.57 13.54 -4.92
C LEU A 95 7.19 12.15 -5.44
N ARG A 96 7.18 11.97 -6.76
CA ARG A 96 6.86 10.69 -7.42
C ARG A 96 8.04 9.74 -7.52
N GLY A 97 9.26 10.21 -7.28
CA GLY A 97 10.49 9.43 -7.33
C GLY A 97 10.49 8.26 -6.34
N PHE A 98 11.28 7.24 -6.66
CA PHE A 98 11.34 5.98 -5.91
C PHE A 98 11.55 6.18 -4.39
N GLU A 99 12.55 6.96 -4.00
CA GLU A 99 12.87 7.22 -2.58
C GLU A 99 11.70 7.87 -1.82
N SER A 100 10.99 8.80 -2.47
CA SER A 100 9.78 9.40 -1.92
C SER A 100 8.65 8.37 -1.77
N ARG A 101 8.46 7.50 -2.77
CA ARG A 101 7.45 6.44 -2.71
C ARG A 101 7.74 5.42 -1.62
N VAL A 102 9.01 5.08 -1.35
CA VAL A 102 9.40 4.24 -0.21
C VAL A 102 8.95 4.88 1.12
N VAL A 103 9.20 6.18 1.31
CA VAL A 103 8.78 6.89 2.52
C VAL A 103 7.27 7.03 2.62
N ILE A 104 6.58 7.36 1.52
CA ILE A 104 5.12 7.40 1.45
C ILE A 104 4.54 6.04 1.83
N GLY A 105 5.09 4.96 1.28
CA GLY A 105 4.71 3.58 1.56
C GLY A 105 4.81 3.22 3.04
N ARG A 106 5.88 3.68 3.70
CA ARG A 106 6.09 3.45 5.15
C ARG A 106 5.17 4.32 6.01
N LEU A 107 5.05 5.61 5.72
CA LEU A 107 4.23 6.54 6.50
C LEU A 107 2.73 6.22 6.40
N LEU A 108 2.26 5.89 5.20
CA LEU A 108 0.83 5.65 4.93
C LEU A 108 0.46 4.17 4.91
N ARG A 109 1.34 3.29 5.39
CA ARG A 109 1.14 1.82 5.35
C ARG A 109 -0.25 1.37 5.83
N PRO A 110 -0.80 1.87 6.96
CA PRO A 110 -2.12 1.44 7.43
C PRO A 110 -3.26 1.81 6.47
N PHE A 111 -3.13 2.93 5.76
CA PHE A 111 -4.09 3.32 4.73
C PHE A 111 -3.92 2.49 3.46
N LEU A 112 -2.69 2.33 2.99
CA LEU A 112 -2.36 1.60 1.77
C LEU A 112 -2.77 0.12 1.88
N ASP A 113 -2.55 -0.54 3.04
CA ASP A 113 -2.99 -1.92 3.27
C ASP A 113 -4.51 -2.04 3.33
N ARG A 114 -5.17 -1.10 4.01
CA ARG A 114 -6.64 -1.07 4.10
C ARG A 114 -7.28 -0.91 2.73
N GLN A 115 -6.68 -0.11 1.84
CA GLN A 115 -7.16 0.07 0.47
C GLN A 115 -6.61 -0.97 -0.51
N ARG A 116 -5.59 -1.74 -0.12
CA ARG A 116 -4.86 -2.69 -0.98
C ARG A 116 -4.25 -2.02 -2.22
N ILE A 117 -3.61 -0.87 -2.03
CA ILE A 117 -2.99 -0.09 -3.11
C ILE A 117 -1.51 0.19 -2.86
N THR A 118 -0.78 0.53 -3.92
CA THR A 118 0.61 0.98 -3.88
C THR A 118 0.73 2.50 -3.71
N PRO A 119 1.91 3.02 -3.29
CA PRO A 119 2.22 4.45 -3.39
C PRO A 119 2.04 5.02 -4.79
N THR A 120 2.45 4.30 -5.84
CA THR A 120 2.21 4.70 -7.24
C THR A 120 0.72 4.86 -7.52
N GLU A 121 -0.10 3.86 -7.20
CA GLU A 121 -1.55 3.94 -7.39
C GLU A 121 -2.17 5.11 -6.61
N LEU A 122 -1.65 5.43 -5.42
CA LEU A 122 -2.10 6.59 -4.64
C LEU A 122 -1.77 7.91 -5.34
N LEU A 123 -0.57 8.04 -5.91
CA LEU A 123 -0.08 9.27 -6.54
C LEU A 123 -0.67 9.52 -7.94
N HIS A 124 -1.18 8.47 -8.59
CA HIS A 124 -1.70 8.51 -9.96
C HIS A 124 -3.21 8.27 -10.08
N SER A 125 -3.92 7.96 -8.98
CA SER A 125 -5.37 7.72 -8.98
C SER A 125 -6.13 8.74 -8.12
N TRP A 126 -6.93 9.58 -8.77
CA TRP A 126 -7.81 10.53 -8.06
C TRP A 126 -8.77 9.85 -7.07
N PRO A 127 -9.45 8.73 -7.40
CA PRO A 127 -10.29 8.03 -6.44
C PRO A 127 -9.54 7.56 -5.19
N HIS A 128 -8.28 7.13 -5.32
CA HIS A 128 -7.46 6.73 -4.17
C HIS A 128 -7.02 7.93 -3.35
N PHE A 129 -6.57 9.01 -4.00
CA PHE A 129 -6.22 10.26 -3.32
C PHE A 129 -7.40 10.83 -2.55
N ARG A 130 -8.60 10.90 -3.15
CA ARG A 130 -9.80 11.44 -2.48
C ARG A 130 -10.11 10.70 -1.18
N LYS A 131 -9.98 9.37 -1.16
CA LYS A 131 -10.15 8.57 0.07
C LYS A 131 -9.09 8.88 1.13
N LEU A 132 -7.86 9.23 0.74
CA LEU A 132 -6.83 9.68 1.68
C LEU A 132 -7.11 11.09 2.19
N ASP A 133 -7.56 11.99 1.33
CA ASP A 133 -7.89 13.37 1.69
C ASP A 133 -9.08 13.43 2.68
N GLU A 134 -10.05 12.53 2.54
CA GLU A 134 -11.10 12.27 3.54
C GLU A 134 -10.52 11.86 4.91
N GLN A 135 -9.31 11.27 4.94
CA GLN A 135 -8.51 11.03 6.15
C GLN A 135 -7.55 12.20 6.43
N GLY A 136 -8.01 13.45 6.32
CA GLY A 136 -7.16 14.65 6.34
C GLY A 136 -6.18 14.77 7.52
N ALA A 137 -6.48 14.17 8.67
CA ALA A 137 -5.56 14.07 9.80
C ALA A 137 -4.33 13.21 9.49
N LEU A 138 -4.50 12.06 8.82
CA LEU A 138 -3.41 11.17 8.42
C LEU A 138 -2.51 11.85 7.39
N LEU A 139 -3.11 12.47 6.35
CA LEU A 139 -2.36 13.19 5.33
C LEU A 139 -1.55 14.33 5.94
N SER A 140 -2.18 15.12 6.81
CA SER A 140 -1.50 16.21 7.52
C SER A 140 -0.36 15.69 8.39
N ALA A 141 -0.58 14.60 9.13
CA ALA A 141 0.47 13.98 9.95
C ALA A 141 1.67 13.52 9.12
N ALA A 142 1.44 12.93 7.94
CA ALA A 142 2.51 12.49 7.04
C ALA A 142 3.32 13.69 6.52
N ILE A 143 2.65 14.76 6.08
CA ILE A 143 3.30 16.00 5.62
C ILE A 143 4.14 16.62 6.76
N HIS A 144 3.58 16.71 7.96
CA HIS A 144 4.28 17.27 9.12
C HIS A 144 5.48 16.42 9.55
N ALA A 145 5.36 15.08 9.55
CA ALA A 145 6.46 14.18 9.87
C ALA A 145 7.63 14.36 8.89
N THR A 146 7.34 14.41 7.58
CA THR A 146 8.34 14.65 6.54
C THR A 146 8.97 16.05 6.65
N ALA A 147 8.17 17.08 6.89
CA ALA A 147 8.69 18.44 7.09
C ALA A 147 9.60 18.56 8.31
N ARG A 148 9.26 17.89 9.42
CA ARG A 148 10.12 17.83 10.61
C ARG A 148 11.42 17.09 10.32
N HIS A 149 11.38 15.96 9.62
CA HIS A 149 12.60 15.24 9.22
C HIS A 149 13.54 16.12 8.38
N HIS A 150 13.00 16.87 7.41
CA HIS A 150 13.81 17.83 6.64
C HIS A 150 14.37 18.96 7.50
N ALA A 151 13.62 19.44 8.49
CA ALA A 151 14.09 20.46 9.42
C ALA A 151 15.26 19.96 10.27
N ASP A 152 15.16 18.73 10.79
CA ASP A 152 16.19 18.11 11.62
C ASP A 152 17.49 17.89 10.84
N LEU A 153 17.41 17.51 9.55
CA LEU A 153 18.59 17.25 8.71
C LEU A 153 19.18 18.48 8.03
N HIS A 154 18.35 19.45 7.64
CA HIS A 154 18.76 20.55 6.77
C HIS A 154 18.51 21.94 7.37
N GLY A 155 18.08 22.03 8.63
CA GLY A 155 17.81 23.31 9.31
C GLY A 155 16.64 24.10 8.71
N MET A 156 15.73 23.43 7.99
CA MET A 156 14.59 24.08 7.35
C MET A 156 13.52 24.52 8.36
N VAL A 157 12.76 25.56 8.03
CA VAL A 157 11.64 26.04 8.85
C VAL A 157 10.40 25.18 8.62
N VAL A 158 9.98 24.40 9.63
CA VAL A 158 8.90 23.40 9.52
C VAL A 158 7.61 23.96 8.89
N PRO A 159 7.02 25.09 9.36
CA PRO A 159 5.79 25.61 8.75
C PRO A 159 5.91 25.96 7.26
N THR A 160 7.07 26.47 6.83
CA THR A 160 7.35 26.76 5.42
C THR A 160 7.40 25.46 4.63
N ARG A 161 8.13 24.47 5.15
CA ARG A 161 8.31 23.19 4.48
C ARG A 161 7.01 22.38 4.37
N VAL A 162 6.14 22.45 5.38
CA VAL A 162 4.78 21.88 5.34
C VAL A 162 3.99 22.45 4.16
N LYS A 163 4.03 23.77 3.95
CA LYS A 163 3.32 24.42 2.83
C LYS A 163 3.88 23.99 1.47
N GLU A 164 5.20 23.85 1.35
CA GLU A 164 5.85 23.39 0.12
C GLU A 164 5.46 21.95 -0.22
N ILE A 165 5.55 21.03 0.73
CA ILE A 165 5.16 19.63 0.53
C ILE A 165 3.66 19.54 0.20
N ARG A 166 2.81 20.32 0.91
CA ARG A 166 1.37 20.36 0.64
C ARG A 166 1.08 20.78 -0.80
N ARG A 167 1.78 21.79 -1.33
CA ARG A 167 1.64 22.21 -2.73
C ARG A 167 1.99 21.09 -3.72
N LEU A 168 3.03 20.31 -3.45
CA LEU A 168 3.38 19.17 -4.29
C LEU A 168 2.30 18.07 -4.25
N VAL A 169 1.77 17.78 -3.06
CA VAL A 169 0.65 16.83 -2.90
C VAL A 169 -0.59 17.30 -3.65
N ASP A 170 -0.97 18.57 -3.50
CA ASP A 170 -2.12 19.15 -4.20
C ASP A 170 -1.92 19.15 -5.72
N ALA A 171 -0.69 19.36 -6.21
CA ALA A 171 -0.34 19.27 -7.63
C ALA A 171 -0.44 17.84 -8.17
N ALA A 172 0.04 16.84 -7.41
CA ALA A 172 -0.12 15.42 -7.77
C ALA A 172 -1.60 15.04 -7.88
N ALA A 173 -2.40 15.49 -6.91
CA ALA A 173 -3.84 15.25 -6.87
C ALA A 173 -4.57 15.92 -8.03
N ALA A 174 -4.20 17.16 -8.38
CA ALA A 174 -4.74 17.86 -9.54
C ALA A 174 -4.47 17.10 -10.84
N GLN A 175 -3.23 16.67 -11.09
CA GLN A 175 -2.90 15.89 -12.29
C GLN A 175 -3.66 14.55 -12.36
N ALA A 176 -3.80 13.84 -11.23
CA ALA A 176 -4.56 12.59 -11.20
C ALA A 176 -6.07 12.81 -11.48
N ARG A 177 -6.61 13.96 -11.05
CA ARG A 177 -8.00 14.36 -11.32
C ARG A 177 -8.19 14.73 -12.79
N ASP A 178 -7.26 15.49 -13.34
CA ASP A 178 -7.30 15.94 -14.73
C ASP A 178 -7.15 14.74 -15.68
N PHE A 179 -6.24 13.81 -15.39
CA PHE A 179 -6.14 12.50 -16.06
C PHE A 179 -7.48 11.76 -16.07
N LEU A 180 -8.17 11.68 -14.93
CA LEU A 180 -9.47 11.00 -14.85
C LEU A 180 -10.53 11.69 -15.72
N ALA A 181 -10.53 13.02 -15.77
CA ALA A 181 -11.46 13.80 -16.57
C ALA A 181 -11.20 13.63 -18.08
N GLU A 182 -9.94 13.56 -18.48
CA GLU A 182 -9.50 13.50 -19.87
C GLU A 182 -9.30 12.08 -20.39
N ARG A 183 -9.45 11.07 -19.54
CA ARG A 183 -9.20 9.65 -19.85
C ARG A 183 -9.77 9.15 -21.18
N LYS A 184 -10.93 9.65 -21.60
CA LYS A 184 -11.57 9.24 -22.86
C LYS A 184 -10.80 9.70 -24.11
N ARG A 185 -9.96 10.72 -23.99
CA ARG A 185 -9.09 11.24 -25.06
C ARG A 185 -7.74 10.53 -25.11
N LEU A 186 -7.31 9.99 -23.96
CA LEU A 186 -6.05 9.27 -23.84
C LEU A 186 -6.11 7.89 -24.51
N PRO A 187 -4.96 7.35 -24.96
CA PRO A 187 -4.91 6.03 -25.57
C PRO A 187 -5.30 4.92 -24.58
N SER A 188 -5.82 3.82 -25.14
CA SER A 188 -6.08 2.60 -24.39
C SER A 188 -4.77 1.92 -24.00
N PHE A 189 -4.68 1.38 -22.79
CA PHE A 189 -3.56 0.54 -22.36
C PHE A 189 -3.60 -0.81 -23.07
N ASN A 190 -2.57 -1.13 -23.85
CA ASN A 190 -2.42 -2.43 -24.50
C ASN A 190 -1.35 -3.25 -23.76
N ALA A 191 -1.80 -4.14 -22.87
CA ALA A 191 -0.93 -5.00 -22.07
C ALA A 191 -0.05 -5.96 -22.91
N ARG A 192 -0.41 -6.22 -24.18
CA ARG A 192 0.35 -7.10 -25.07
C ARG A 192 1.39 -6.35 -25.92
N ASP A 193 1.33 -5.02 -25.94
CA ASP A 193 2.22 -4.17 -26.73
C ASP A 193 2.40 -2.82 -26.01
N LEU A 194 3.34 -2.82 -25.07
CA LEU A 194 3.67 -1.62 -24.29
C LEU A 194 4.30 -0.53 -25.17
N ASP A 195 4.99 -0.91 -26.24
CA ASP A 195 5.59 0.02 -27.20
C ASP A 195 4.54 0.75 -28.04
N ASP A 196 3.47 0.08 -28.50
CA ASP A 196 2.31 0.74 -29.10
C ASP A 196 1.65 1.70 -28.12
N THR A 197 1.40 1.24 -26.88
CA THR A 197 0.83 2.09 -25.82
C THR A 197 1.67 3.36 -25.64
N SER A 198 2.99 3.22 -25.56
CA SER A 198 3.92 4.33 -25.30
C SER A 198 3.99 5.31 -26.47
N ARG A 199 4.11 4.81 -27.71
CA ARG A 199 4.10 5.66 -28.91
C ARG A 199 2.82 6.49 -29.00
N ARG A 200 1.67 5.91 -28.63
CA ARG A 200 0.38 6.62 -28.62
C ARG A 200 0.29 7.64 -27.50
N ILE A 201 0.89 7.37 -26.34
CA ILE A 201 0.99 8.34 -25.25
C ILE A 201 1.87 9.51 -25.70
N ASP A 202 3.06 9.24 -26.24
CA ASP A 202 3.99 10.27 -26.72
C ASP A 202 3.34 11.18 -27.79
N ALA A 203 2.51 10.60 -28.67
CA ALA A 203 1.79 11.35 -29.68
C ALA A 203 0.71 12.29 -29.10
N GLU A 204 0.10 11.94 -27.96
CA GLU A 204 -0.98 12.71 -27.34
C GLU A 204 -0.46 13.77 -26.36
N VAL A 205 0.53 13.43 -25.53
CA VAL A 205 0.99 14.29 -24.42
C VAL A 205 2.47 14.65 -24.46
N GLY A 206 3.22 14.14 -25.45
CA GLY A 206 4.67 14.33 -25.56
C GLY A 206 5.48 13.47 -24.59
N VAL A 207 6.80 13.43 -24.84
CA VAL A 207 7.75 12.57 -24.12
C VAL A 207 7.84 12.91 -22.62
N GLU A 208 7.73 14.19 -22.27
CA GLU A 208 7.77 14.67 -20.89
C GLU A 208 6.53 14.23 -20.09
N GLY A 209 5.36 14.18 -20.73
CA GLY A 209 4.10 13.75 -20.10
C GLY A 209 3.93 12.23 -20.03
N HIS A 210 4.77 11.48 -20.73
CA HIS A 210 4.61 10.05 -20.95
C HIS A 210 4.51 9.25 -19.66
N ASP A 211 5.49 9.35 -18.76
CA ASP A 211 5.57 8.47 -17.59
C ASP A 211 4.39 8.68 -16.65
N ALA A 212 3.94 9.93 -16.51
CA ALA A 212 2.77 10.27 -15.72
C ALA A 212 1.50 9.62 -16.28
N VAL A 213 1.29 9.67 -17.60
CA VAL A 213 0.13 9.04 -18.25
C VAL A 213 0.25 7.52 -18.25
N PHE A 214 1.44 6.97 -18.54
CA PHE A 214 1.70 5.53 -18.52
C PHE A 214 1.41 4.93 -17.15
N LEU A 215 1.96 5.50 -16.07
CA LEU A 215 1.72 5.03 -14.70
C LEU A 215 0.25 5.18 -14.27
N SER A 216 -0.46 6.19 -14.79
CA SER A 216 -1.89 6.38 -14.52
C SER A 216 -2.74 5.34 -15.26
N LEU A 217 -2.38 4.97 -16.49
CA LEU A 217 -3.00 3.88 -17.24
C LEU A 217 -2.69 2.51 -16.62
N LEU A 218 -1.44 2.27 -16.22
CA LEU A 218 -1.00 1.07 -15.53
C LEU A 218 -1.78 0.88 -14.21
N THR A 219 -1.96 1.96 -13.45
CA THR A 219 -2.79 1.97 -12.22
C THR A 219 -4.22 1.49 -12.48
N LEU A 220 -4.81 1.82 -13.64
CA LEU A 220 -6.15 1.34 -14.01
C LEU A 220 -6.15 -0.13 -14.39
N HIS A 221 -5.10 -0.60 -15.08
CA HIS A 221 -4.96 -2.00 -15.48
C HIS A 221 -4.76 -2.92 -14.26
N MET A 222 -3.96 -2.49 -13.28
CA MET A 222 -3.69 -3.23 -12.03
C MET A 222 -4.93 -3.47 -11.15
N VAL A 223 -6.06 -2.82 -11.41
CA VAL A 223 -7.31 -3.09 -10.67
C VAL A 223 -7.73 -4.57 -10.80
N GLU A 224 -7.39 -5.21 -11.92
CA GLU A 224 -7.68 -6.63 -12.18
C GLU A 224 -7.05 -7.58 -11.15
N GLY A 225 -5.88 -7.22 -10.60
CA GLY A 225 -5.16 -8.04 -9.62
C GLY A 225 -5.83 -8.11 -8.24
N GLY A 226 -6.63 -7.11 -7.87
CA GLY A 226 -7.42 -7.06 -6.63
C GLY A 226 -6.62 -6.98 -5.30
N THR A 227 -5.73 -7.94 -5.04
CA THR A 227 -4.78 -7.93 -3.92
C THR A 227 -3.42 -7.37 -4.36
N LEU A 228 -2.55 -7.03 -3.40
CA LEU A 228 -1.18 -6.60 -3.74
C LEU A 228 -0.38 -7.74 -4.40
N GLY A 229 -0.55 -8.99 -3.97
CA GLY A 229 0.05 -10.16 -4.64
C GLY A 229 -0.46 -10.33 -6.08
N GLY A 230 -1.77 -10.30 -6.30
CA GLY A 230 -2.35 -10.41 -7.65
C GLY A 230 -1.96 -9.24 -8.57
N LYS A 231 -1.71 -8.05 -8.00
CA LYS A 231 -1.14 -6.92 -8.75
C LYS A 231 0.30 -7.16 -9.17
N LEU A 232 1.09 -7.86 -8.36
CA LEU A 232 2.43 -8.28 -8.75
C LEU A 232 2.37 -9.25 -9.92
N ASP A 233 1.44 -10.22 -9.89
CA ASP A 233 1.21 -11.14 -11.02
C ASP A 233 0.89 -10.38 -12.31
N VAL A 234 -0.06 -9.42 -12.25
CA VAL A 234 -0.39 -8.56 -13.40
C VAL A 234 0.83 -7.78 -13.91
N LEU A 235 1.68 -7.27 -13.04
CA LEU A 235 2.90 -6.54 -13.45
C LEU A 235 3.92 -7.45 -14.10
N LEU A 236 4.09 -8.67 -13.58
CA LEU A 236 5.02 -9.66 -14.14
C LEU A 236 4.56 -10.16 -15.51
N ASP A 237 3.24 -10.30 -15.72
CA ASP A 237 2.66 -10.68 -17.01
C ASP A 237 2.90 -9.63 -18.13
N LEU A 238 3.25 -8.40 -17.76
CA LEU A 238 3.62 -7.34 -18.72
C LEU A 238 5.08 -7.39 -19.17
N ILE A 239 5.91 -8.22 -18.50
CA ILE A 239 7.36 -8.24 -18.72
C ILE A 239 7.76 -9.54 -19.43
N ASP A 240 8.43 -9.39 -20.55
CA ASP A 240 9.07 -10.47 -21.31
C ASP A 240 10.59 -10.21 -21.46
N GLU A 241 11.29 -11.02 -22.25
CA GLU A 241 12.73 -10.83 -22.47
C GLU A 241 13.08 -9.59 -23.33
N ASP A 242 12.14 -9.13 -24.14
CA ASP A 242 12.34 -8.01 -25.08
C ASP A 242 11.89 -6.65 -24.52
N THR A 243 11.29 -6.64 -23.33
CA THR A 243 10.76 -5.43 -22.67
C THR A 243 11.83 -4.36 -22.52
N GLY A 244 11.55 -3.18 -23.10
CA GLY A 244 12.50 -2.08 -23.17
C GLY A 244 12.87 -1.46 -21.81
N PRO A 245 14.05 -0.79 -21.70
CA PRO A 245 14.55 -0.27 -20.43
C PRO A 245 13.60 0.71 -19.72
N ARG A 246 12.92 1.59 -20.46
CA ARG A 246 11.97 2.55 -19.90
C ARG A 246 10.77 1.87 -19.24
N HIS A 247 10.24 0.81 -19.86
CA HIS A 247 9.13 0.03 -19.26
C HIS A 247 9.60 -0.75 -18.06
N LEU A 248 10.78 -1.38 -18.14
CA LEU A 248 11.36 -2.07 -16.99
C LEU A 248 11.53 -1.11 -15.80
N GLU A 249 12.06 0.10 -16.00
CA GLU A 249 12.22 1.08 -14.93
C GLU A 249 10.88 1.47 -14.28
N LEU A 250 9.87 1.75 -15.10
CA LEU A 250 8.53 2.12 -14.60
C LEU A 250 7.87 0.95 -13.86
N ILE A 251 7.87 -0.25 -14.44
CA ILE A 251 7.21 -1.44 -13.89
C ILE A 251 7.94 -1.93 -12.64
N ASP A 252 9.28 -2.00 -12.65
CA ASP A 252 10.10 -2.30 -11.46
C ASP A 252 9.80 -1.34 -10.32
N GLY A 253 9.65 -0.06 -10.62
CA GLY A 253 9.23 0.95 -9.63
C GLY A 253 7.89 0.63 -8.97
N VAL A 254 6.92 0.05 -9.68
CA VAL A 254 5.61 -0.33 -9.13
C VAL A 254 5.66 -1.71 -8.45
N MET A 255 6.45 -2.65 -8.95
CA MET A 255 6.70 -3.92 -8.27
C MET A 255 7.38 -3.70 -6.92
N ALA A 256 8.37 -2.81 -6.87
CA ALA A 256 9.07 -2.44 -5.64
C ALA A 256 8.10 -1.83 -4.60
N ASP A 257 7.16 -1.00 -5.05
CA ASP A 257 6.08 -0.46 -4.23
C ASP A 257 5.19 -1.56 -3.61
N VAL A 258 4.89 -2.64 -4.36
CA VAL A 258 4.14 -3.81 -3.87
C VAL A 258 4.92 -4.54 -2.78
N LEU A 259 6.20 -4.82 -3.03
CA LEU A 259 7.11 -5.50 -2.08
C LEU A 259 7.41 -4.66 -0.83
N GLY A 260 7.11 -3.35 -0.90
CA GLY A 260 7.14 -2.43 0.22
C GLY A 260 6.14 -2.77 1.36
N SER A 261 5.22 -3.71 1.17
CA SER A 261 4.37 -4.25 2.26
C SER A 261 5.00 -5.50 2.88
N ALA A 262 5.18 -5.47 4.22
CA ALA A 262 5.74 -6.62 4.94
C ALA A 262 4.76 -7.80 4.94
N ASP A 263 3.46 -7.54 4.95
CA ASP A 263 2.45 -8.58 4.95
C ASP A 263 2.31 -9.22 3.56
N THR A 264 2.40 -8.42 2.50
CA THR A 264 2.48 -8.97 1.13
C THR A 264 3.74 -9.81 0.95
N LEU A 265 4.90 -9.38 1.45
CA LEU A 265 6.10 -10.21 1.36
C LEU A 265 5.97 -11.53 2.14
N LYS A 266 5.33 -11.53 3.32
CA LYS A 266 5.04 -12.76 4.06
C LYS A 266 4.09 -13.69 3.30
N GLU A 267 3.06 -13.12 2.67
CA GLU A 267 2.14 -13.88 1.81
C GLU A 267 2.90 -14.52 0.65
N LEU A 268 3.77 -13.75 -0.02
CA LEU A 268 4.59 -14.20 -1.14
C LEU A 268 5.66 -15.23 -0.75
N LEU A 269 6.17 -15.19 0.48
CA LEU A 269 7.08 -16.21 1.03
C LEU A 269 6.35 -17.50 1.44
N GLY A 270 5.02 -17.47 1.56
CA GLY A 270 4.24 -18.58 2.06
C GLY A 270 4.43 -18.86 3.55
N PRO A 271 3.94 -20.00 4.07
CA PRO A 271 4.00 -20.31 5.49
C PRO A 271 5.43 -20.62 5.93
N GLN A 272 6.04 -19.70 6.69
CA GLN A 272 7.41 -19.88 7.20
C GLN A 272 7.40 -20.28 8.69
N PRO A 273 8.16 -21.32 9.11
CA PRO A 273 8.14 -21.78 10.50
C PRO A 273 8.69 -20.77 11.51
N SER A 274 9.66 -19.94 11.08
CA SER A 274 10.32 -18.93 11.89
C SER A 274 10.79 -17.76 11.02
N LEU A 275 11.16 -16.64 11.66
CA LEU A 275 11.66 -15.46 10.94
C LEU A 275 12.96 -15.77 10.21
N VAL A 276 13.88 -16.50 10.85
CA VAL A 276 15.15 -16.90 10.23
C VAL A 276 14.94 -17.76 8.99
N MET A 277 13.97 -18.69 8.98
CA MET A 277 13.69 -19.50 7.80
C MET A 277 13.17 -18.66 6.65
N GLY A 278 12.25 -17.73 6.92
CA GLY A 278 11.77 -16.80 5.88
C GLY A 278 12.86 -15.89 5.34
N LEU A 279 13.77 -15.40 6.18
CA LEU A 279 14.92 -14.61 5.75
C LEU A 279 15.90 -15.44 4.91
N CYS A 280 16.20 -16.67 5.32
CA CYS A 280 17.04 -17.57 4.53
C CYS A 280 16.41 -17.85 3.17
N ALA A 281 15.11 -18.17 3.10
CA ALA A 281 14.41 -18.40 1.85
C ALA A 281 14.50 -17.19 0.92
N LEU A 282 14.27 -15.97 1.43
CA LEU A 282 14.41 -14.75 0.64
C LEU A 282 15.84 -14.53 0.14
N VAL A 283 16.84 -14.74 0.99
CA VAL A 283 18.26 -14.62 0.62
C VAL A 283 18.63 -15.62 -0.46
N ASP A 284 18.13 -16.85 -0.35
CA ASP A 284 18.41 -17.90 -1.34
C ASP A 284 17.75 -17.58 -2.68
N SER A 285 16.50 -17.08 -2.67
CA SER A 285 15.85 -16.60 -3.89
C SER A 285 16.63 -15.47 -4.55
N LEU A 286 17.11 -14.49 -3.78
CA LEU A 286 17.92 -13.37 -4.30
C LEU A 286 19.27 -13.80 -4.88
N TYR A 287 19.83 -14.92 -4.41
CA TYR A 287 21.04 -15.51 -4.96
C TYR A 287 20.78 -16.57 -6.05
N GLY A 288 19.52 -16.87 -6.36
CA GLY A 288 19.16 -17.96 -7.29
C GLY A 288 19.59 -19.34 -6.80
N ARG A 289 19.67 -19.56 -5.48
CA ARG A 289 20.05 -20.86 -4.91
C ARG A 289 18.88 -21.83 -4.99
N ASN A 290 19.20 -23.10 -5.21
CA ASN A 290 18.20 -24.16 -5.20
C ASN A 290 17.53 -24.23 -3.82
N PRO A 291 16.19 -24.16 -3.77
CA PRO A 291 15.50 -24.27 -2.52
C PRO A 291 15.60 -25.69 -1.95
N ASP A 292 15.59 -25.78 -0.62
CA ASP A 292 15.41 -27.07 0.06
C ASP A 292 13.97 -27.55 -0.15
N PRO A 293 13.74 -28.71 -0.80
CA PRO A 293 12.40 -29.20 -1.11
C PRO A 293 11.55 -29.50 0.15
N MET A 294 12.19 -29.63 1.32
CA MET A 294 11.51 -29.88 2.60
C MET A 294 10.96 -28.60 3.25
N ILE A 295 11.30 -27.42 2.74
CA ILE A 295 10.88 -26.13 3.27
C ILE A 295 9.74 -25.56 2.41
N PRO A 296 8.75 -24.86 2.99
CA PRO A 296 7.75 -24.13 2.22
C PRO A 296 8.38 -23.11 1.27
N GLN A 297 7.97 -23.20 0.01
CA GLN A 297 8.57 -22.42 -1.07
C GLN A 297 7.93 -21.05 -1.22
N PRO A 298 8.71 -20.04 -1.62
CA PRO A 298 8.18 -18.81 -2.16
C PRO A 298 7.20 -19.05 -3.31
N THR A 299 6.27 -18.12 -3.50
CA THR A 299 5.41 -18.07 -4.68
C THR A 299 6.22 -17.91 -5.96
N VAL A 300 5.60 -18.28 -7.09
CA VAL A 300 6.19 -18.10 -8.43
C VAL A 300 6.53 -16.63 -8.67
N ALA A 301 5.63 -15.71 -8.31
CA ALA A 301 5.83 -14.27 -8.46
C ALA A 301 7.09 -13.77 -7.73
N LEU A 302 7.28 -14.14 -6.46
CA LEU A 302 8.49 -13.75 -5.72
C LEU A 302 9.76 -14.34 -6.34
N SER A 303 9.67 -15.57 -6.82
CA SER A 303 10.80 -16.24 -7.48
C SER A 303 11.18 -15.54 -8.79
N GLN A 304 10.19 -15.15 -9.60
CA GLN A 304 10.39 -14.38 -10.84
C GLN A 304 11.01 -13.01 -10.57
N VAL A 305 10.50 -12.26 -9.59
CA VAL A 305 11.10 -10.97 -9.20
C VAL A 305 12.55 -11.14 -8.75
N CYS A 306 12.85 -12.17 -7.94
CA CYS A 306 14.22 -12.40 -7.49
C CYS A 306 15.16 -12.78 -8.64
N ASP A 307 14.71 -13.59 -9.60
CA ASP A 307 15.47 -13.91 -10.81
C ASP A 307 15.71 -12.65 -11.67
N MET A 308 14.68 -11.81 -11.86
CA MET A 308 14.86 -10.51 -12.53
C MET A 308 15.87 -9.61 -11.81
N ALA A 309 15.80 -9.53 -10.48
CA ALA A 309 16.75 -8.77 -9.67
C ALA A 309 18.18 -9.31 -9.83
N LEU A 310 18.35 -10.63 -9.84
CA LEU A 310 19.64 -11.29 -10.06
C LEU A 310 20.22 -10.98 -11.44
N ARG A 311 19.36 -10.89 -12.47
CA ARG A 311 19.74 -10.51 -13.84
C ARG A 311 19.89 -9.00 -14.04
N GLY A 312 19.68 -8.18 -13.00
CA GLY A 312 19.76 -6.72 -13.08
C GLY A 312 18.58 -6.05 -13.79
N ARG A 313 17.46 -6.77 -14.00
CA ARG A 313 16.24 -6.26 -14.65
C ARG A 313 15.19 -5.70 -13.69
N ALA A 314 15.41 -5.84 -12.37
CA ALA A 314 14.55 -5.29 -11.32
C ALA A 314 15.37 -4.70 -10.14
N PRO A 315 16.22 -3.69 -10.39
CA PRO A 315 17.10 -3.11 -9.35
C PRO A 315 16.34 -2.47 -8.18
N LEU A 316 15.19 -1.83 -8.41
CA LEU A 316 14.39 -1.21 -7.35
C LEU A 316 13.75 -2.27 -6.44
N CYS A 317 13.24 -3.35 -7.02
CA CYS A 317 12.80 -4.52 -6.24
C CYS A 317 13.94 -5.08 -5.39
N GLN A 318 15.14 -5.22 -5.96
CA GLN A 318 16.31 -5.69 -5.22
C GLN A 318 16.60 -4.82 -4.00
N ILE A 319 16.59 -3.49 -4.17
CA ILE A 319 16.79 -2.53 -3.08
C ILE A 319 15.74 -2.74 -1.98
N VAL A 320 14.45 -2.84 -2.34
CA VAL A 320 13.37 -3.04 -1.37
C VAL A 320 13.50 -4.36 -0.62
N LEU A 321 13.81 -5.46 -1.31
CA LEU A 321 13.97 -6.79 -0.70
C LEU A 321 15.17 -6.84 0.25
N ILE A 322 16.29 -6.20 -0.11
CA ILE A 322 17.44 -6.06 0.79
C ILE A 322 17.09 -5.20 2.02
N ASP A 323 16.35 -4.10 1.83
CA ASP A 323 15.88 -3.29 2.95
C ASP A 323 14.96 -4.09 3.88
N ARG A 324 14.13 -5.01 3.36
CA ARG A 324 13.33 -5.91 4.19
C ARG A 324 14.16 -6.81 5.08
N ILE A 325 15.24 -7.38 4.55
CA ILE A 325 16.19 -8.18 5.34
C ILE A 325 16.78 -7.30 6.44
N ARG A 326 17.24 -6.09 6.09
CA ARG A 326 17.80 -5.13 7.04
C ARG A 326 16.81 -4.77 8.16
N GLN A 327 15.56 -4.46 7.82
CA GLN A 327 14.51 -4.10 8.78
C GLN A 327 14.17 -5.27 9.71
N ALA A 328 14.08 -6.48 9.16
CA ALA A 328 13.85 -7.68 9.96
C ALA A 328 14.99 -7.91 10.97
N LEU A 329 16.24 -7.72 10.55
CA LEU A 329 17.41 -7.80 11.43
C LEU A 329 17.37 -6.72 12.54
N LEU A 330 16.97 -5.50 12.20
CA LEU A 330 16.84 -4.40 13.17
C LEU A 330 15.66 -4.55 14.12
N SER A 331 14.65 -5.35 13.79
CA SER A 331 13.48 -5.59 14.65
C SER A 331 13.83 -6.33 15.95
N ASP A 332 12.98 -6.14 16.95
CA ASP A 332 13.07 -6.81 18.26
C ASP A 332 12.42 -8.21 18.27
N GLN A 333 11.83 -8.64 17.14
CA GLN A 333 11.24 -9.96 17.03
C GLN A 333 12.34 -11.03 17.07
N PRO A 334 12.23 -12.08 17.93
CA PRO A 334 13.16 -13.21 17.91
C PRO A 334 13.24 -13.89 16.54
N LEU A 335 14.43 -14.38 16.16
CA LEU A 335 14.62 -15.11 14.90
C LEU A 335 13.78 -16.39 14.87
N ASP A 336 13.66 -17.05 16.01
CA ASP A 336 12.68 -18.10 16.26
C ASP A 336 12.00 -17.87 17.61
N ARG A 337 10.67 -17.74 17.60
CA ARG A 337 9.88 -17.55 18.83
C ARG A 337 9.80 -18.83 19.66
N ARG A 338 9.98 -20.01 19.05
CA ARG A 338 9.89 -21.31 19.71
C ARG A 338 11.19 -21.65 20.44
N ASP A 339 12.32 -21.08 19.99
CA ASP A 339 13.64 -21.31 20.57
C ASP A 339 14.48 -20.03 20.61
N VAL A 340 14.12 -19.15 21.54
CA VAL A 340 14.82 -17.86 21.76
C VAL A 340 16.26 -18.07 22.26
N LYS A 341 16.57 -19.21 22.89
CA LYS A 341 17.92 -19.51 23.42
C LYS A 341 18.94 -19.71 22.29
N SER A 342 18.48 -20.18 21.13
CA SER A 342 19.32 -20.40 19.95
C SER A 342 19.59 -19.14 19.11
N GLU A 343 19.11 -17.96 19.53
CA GLU A 343 19.24 -16.69 18.78
C GLU A 343 20.69 -16.44 18.29
N GLY A 344 21.69 -16.62 19.14
CA GLY A 344 23.10 -16.41 18.77
C GLY A 344 23.59 -17.35 17.64
N VAL A 345 23.19 -18.63 17.68
CA VAL A 345 23.50 -19.62 16.63
C VAL A 345 22.75 -19.29 15.34
N LEU A 346 21.48 -18.89 15.45
CA LEU A 346 20.66 -18.50 14.31
C LEU A 346 21.21 -17.25 13.60
N ILE A 347 21.71 -16.26 14.35
CA ILE A 347 22.37 -15.08 13.77
C ILE A 347 23.62 -15.49 12.98
N GLN A 348 24.44 -16.41 13.51
CA GLN A 348 25.64 -16.89 12.82
C GLN A 348 25.28 -17.63 11.52
N SER A 349 24.31 -18.54 11.57
CA SER A 349 23.82 -19.28 10.40
C SER A 349 23.28 -18.34 9.32
N LEU A 350 22.46 -17.36 9.71
CA LEU A 350 21.93 -16.35 8.78
C LEU A 350 23.05 -15.48 8.19
N THR A 351 24.06 -15.10 8.99
CA THR A 351 25.23 -14.34 8.52
C THR A 351 26.00 -15.10 7.44
N GLN A 352 26.17 -16.42 7.59
CA GLN A 352 26.80 -17.23 6.54
C GLN A 352 25.91 -17.33 5.30
N ARG A 353 24.59 -17.49 5.47
CA ARG A 353 23.63 -17.54 4.35
C ARG A 353 23.65 -16.23 3.54
N LEU A 354 23.80 -15.09 4.21
CA LEU A 354 23.83 -13.75 3.59
C LEU A 354 25.07 -13.50 2.73
N LYS A 355 26.14 -14.27 2.92
CA LYS A 355 27.34 -14.17 2.08
C LYS A 355 27.10 -14.80 0.72
N GLY A 356 27.49 -14.10 -0.33
CA GLY A 356 27.47 -14.57 -1.71
C GLY A 356 28.60 -15.55 -2.01
N PRO A 357 28.67 -16.06 -3.24
CA PRO A 357 29.67 -17.04 -3.65
C PRO A 357 31.12 -16.55 -3.48
N GLN A 358 31.36 -15.24 -3.52
CA GLN A 358 32.70 -14.63 -3.39
C GLN A 358 32.95 -14.11 -1.96
N GLY A 359 32.05 -14.39 -1.02
CA GLY A 359 32.15 -13.98 0.39
C GLY A 359 31.64 -12.56 0.69
N GLU A 360 31.16 -11.84 -0.33
CA GLU A 360 30.52 -10.54 -0.22
C GLU A 360 29.19 -10.63 0.53
N LEU A 361 28.87 -9.65 1.37
CA LEU A 361 27.62 -9.64 2.11
C LEU A 361 26.51 -9.02 1.25
N LEU A 362 25.36 -9.69 1.15
CA LEU A 362 24.16 -9.14 0.50
C LEU A 362 23.79 -7.80 1.16
N GLY A 363 23.65 -6.73 0.36
CA GLY A 363 23.37 -5.38 0.87
C GLY A 363 24.54 -4.67 1.56
N GLY A 364 25.74 -5.27 1.53
CA GLY A 364 26.99 -4.64 1.94
C GLY A 364 27.00 -4.08 3.37
N SER A 365 27.55 -2.88 3.53
CA SER A 365 27.74 -2.23 4.83
C SER A 365 26.44 -1.96 5.59
N VAL A 366 25.33 -1.78 4.86
CA VAL A 366 24.03 -1.47 5.44
C VAL A 366 23.46 -2.69 6.17
N VAL A 367 23.55 -3.88 5.57
CA VAL A 367 23.14 -5.14 6.22
C VAL A 367 24.13 -5.56 7.31
N ALA A 368 25.44 -5.34 7.10
CA ALA A 368 26.46 -5.60 8.11
C ALA A 368 26.17 -4.86 9.42
N LYS A 369 25.89 -3.55 9.34
CA LYS A 369 25.51 -2.73 10.51
C LYS A 369 24.24 -3.23 11.21
N ALA A 370 23.27 -3.75 10.45
CA ALA A 370 22.05 -4.32 11.02
C ALA A 370 22.32 -5.63 11.77
N LEU A 371 23.18 -6.50 11.23
CA LEU A 371 23.65 -7.71 11.91
C LEU A 371 24.39 -7.37 13.21
N ASP A 372 25.32 -6.41 13.16
CA ASP A 372 26.09 -6.00 14.33
C ASP A 372 25.20 -5.47 15.45
N ARG A 373 24.22 -4.62 15.10
CA ARG A 373 23.22 -4.12 16.07
C ARG A 373 22.42 -5.25 16.68
N ARG A 374 21.97 -6.24 15.90
CA ARG A 374 21.23 -7.40 16.42
C ARG A 374 22.11 -8.26 17.34
N MET A 375 23.36 -8.50 16.95
CA MET A 375 24.33 -9.25 17.75
C MET A 375 24.62 -8.57 19.09
N VAL A 376 24.80 -7.25 19.08
CA VAL A 376 24.98 -6.46 20.31
C VAL A 376 23.75 -6.58 21.21
N ARG A 377 22.53 -6.42 20.68
CA ARG A 377 21.31 -6.61 21.48
C ARG A 377 21.23 -8.00 22.10
N HIS A 378 21.56 -9.06 21.34
CA HIS A 378 21.59 -10.41 21.86
C HIS A 378 22.58 -10.57 23.02
N ARG A 379 23.81 -10.05 22.88
CA ARG A 379 24.83 -10.06 23.94
C ARG A 379 24.38 -9.30 25.18
N GLN A 380 23.73 -8.15 24.99
CA GLN A 380 23.17 -7.37 26.09
C GLN A 380 22.11 -8.16 26.86
N THR A 381 21.22 -8.87 26.16
CA THR A 381 20.22 -9.75 26.81
C THR A 381 20.91 -10.85 27.62
N VAL A 382 21.88 -11.56 27.05
CA VAL A 382 22.62 -12.63 27.74
C VAL A 382 23.32 -12.12 29.01
N LEU A 383 23.95 -10.94 28.95
CA LEU A 383 24.62 -10.34 30.11
C LEU A 383 23.63 -9.90 31.19
N ARG A 384 22.48 -9.35 30.80
CA ARG A 384 21.42 -8.99 31.75
C ARG A 384 20.84 -10.22 32.44
N ASP A 385 20.66 -11.32 31.72
CA ASP A 385 20.22 -12.61 32.30
C ASP A 385 21.24 -13.17 33.30
N GLN A 386 22.52 -12.78 33.19
CA GLN A 386 23.60 -13.10 34.12
C GLN A 386 23.78 -12.06 35.24
N GLY A 387 22.93 -11.04 35.32
CA GLY A 387 23.01 -9.96 36.32
C GLY A 387 24.06 -8.88 36.03
N MET A 388 24.71 -8.90 34.86
CA MET A 388 25.78 -7.99 34.47
C MET A 388 25.26 -6.73 33.75
N HIS A 389 24.36 -5.98 34.40
CA HIS A 389 23.67 -4.82 33.80
C HIS A 389 24.64 -3.72 33.33
N ASP A 390 25.61 -3.33 34.15
CA ASP A 390 26.57 -2.27 33.81
C ASP A 390 27.42 -2.61 32.58
N ILE A 391 27.72 -3.89 32.37
CA ILE A 391 28.51 -4.36 31.22
C ILE A 391 27.63 -4.42 29.97
N ALA A 392 26.36 -4.83 30.13
CA ALA A 392 25.39 -4.79 29.04
C ALA A 392 25.17 -3.36 28.52
N ASP A 393 25.05 -2.37 29.41
CA ASP A 393 24.77 -0.99 29.02
C ASP A 393 25.96 -0.29 28.34
N ARG A 394 27.19 -0.78 28.56
CA ARG A 394 28.41 -0.28 27.90
C ARG A 394 28.65 -0.88 26.52
N LEU A 395 27.95 -1.94 26.13
CA LEU A 395 28.08 -2.53 24.80
C LEU A 395 27.41 -1.63 23.76
N SER A 396 28.18 -1.19 22.76
CA SER A 396 27.69 -0.45 21.60
C SER A 396 27.99 -1.21 20.30
N ALA A 397 27.09 -1.10 19.32
CA ALA A 397 27.41 -1.48 17.94
C ALA A 397 28.38 -0.44 17.35
N GLY A 398 29.44 -0.93 16.70
CA GLY A 398 30.43 -0.09 16.02
C GLY A 398 29.91 0.56 14.74
#